data_AF-A0A382BRP7-F1
#
_entry.id   AF-A0A382BRP7-F1
#
_cell.length_a   1.000
_cell.length_b   1.000
_cell.length_c   1.000
_cell.angle_alpha   90.00
_cell.angle_beta   90.00
_cell.angle_gamma   90.00
#
_symmetry.space_group_name_H-M   'P 1'
#
loop_
_entity.id
_entity.type
_entity.pdbx_description
1 polymer ?
#
loop_
_entity_poly.entity_id
_entity_poly.type
_entity_poly.pdbx_seq_one_letter_code
_entity_poly.pdbx_strand_id
1 'polypeptide(L)'
;MVTDSDRNTLNRNGFFFTDRLFSSEKIKAAREGLWEVIHCNYETGVDPESRFWNPGDNPKSIIKIDKPHLCNTALFDLITDKSFGRELARVTGARRIQAWHSQAVWKPSGGGEEGNAGWHRDIQYWPFWKHEGVLTAWIALT
;
A
#
# COMPACT_ATOMS: atom_id res chain seq x y z
N MET A 1 6.63 -28.39 -9.53
CA MET A 1 5.35 -27.76 -9.11
C MET A 1 5.71 -26.67 -8.13
N VAL A 2 5.28 -25.43 -8.38
CA VAL A 2 5.54 -24.32 -7.45
C VAL A 2 4.88 -24.68 -6.12
N THR A 3 5.64 -24.66 -5.02
CA THR A 3 5.15 -25.08 -3.71
C THR A 3 4.04 -24.13 -3.24
N ASP A 4 2.82 -24.66 -3.10
CA ASP A 4 1.59 -24.00 -2.61
C ASP A 4 1.66 -23.56 -1.12
N SER A 5 2.85 -23.47 -0.53
CA SER A 5 3.03 -23.14 0.90
C SER A 5 2.47 -21.75 1.26
N ASP A 6 2.68 -20.75 0.41
CA ASP A 6 2.22 -19.38 0.69
C ASP A 6 0.70 -19.25 0.57
N ARG A 7 0.10 -19.92 -0.43
CA ARG A 7 -1.35 -19.99 -0.57
C ARG A 7 -1.98 -20.69 0.61
N ASN A 8 -1.42 -21.82 1.05
CA ASN A 8 -1.89 -22.53 2.23
C ASN A 8 -1.77 -21.67 3.49
N THR A 9 -0.67 -20.91 3.62
CA THR A 9 -0.47 -19.97 4.72
C THR A 9 -1.50 -18.85 4.70
N LEU A 10 -1.73 -18.22 3.55
CA LEU A 10 -2.76 -17.20 3.37
C LEU A 10 -4.15 -17.74 3.72
N ASN A 11 -4.53 -18.91 3.20
CA ASN A 11 -5.84 -19.52 3.46
C ASN A 11 -6.04 -19.88 4.94
N ARG A 12 -4.99 -20.34 5.63
CA ARG A 12 -5.08 -20.72 7.04
C ARG A 12 -5.06 -19.52 7.98
N ASN A 13 -4.21 -18.53 7.70
CA ASN A 13 -3.90 -17.44 8.63
C ASN A 13 -4.60 -16.12 8.28
N GLY A 14 -5.10 -15.96 7.05
CA GLY A 14 -5.62 -14.71 6.51
C GLY A 14 -4.53 -13.71 6.06
N PHE A 15 -3.25 -14.04 6.20
CA PHE A 15 -2.12 -13.24 5.73
C PHE A 15 -0.91 -14.14 5.40
N PHE A 16 0.04 -13.58 4.65
CA PHE A 16 1.35 -14.19 4.38
C PHE A 16 2.39 -13.08 4.16
N PHE A 17 3.67 -13.44 4.19
CA PHE A 17 4.78 -12.56 3.82
C PHE A 17 5.34 -13.02 2.48
N THR A 18 5.62 -12.07 1.58
CA THR A 18 6.35 -12.35 0.34
C THR A 18 7.85 -12.36 0.62
N ASP A 19 8.62 -13.01 -0.25
CA ASP A 19 10.04 -12.70 -0.39
C ASP A 19 10.22 -11.23 -0.83
N ARG A 20 11.46 -10.73 -0.81
CA ARG A 20 11.77 -9.39 -1.30
C ARG A 20 11.45 -9.31 -2.81
N LEU A 21 10.39 -8.57 -3.15
CA LEU A 21 9.96 -8.37 -4.55
C LEU A 21 10.59 -7.15 -5.21
N PHE A 22 10.95 -6.13 -4.43
CA PHE A 22 11.42 -4.85 -4.95
C PHE A 22 12.91 -4.64 -4.63
N SER A 23 13.62 -4.00 -5.57
CA SER A 23 15.00 -3.59 -5.34
C SER A 23 15.06 -2.44 -4.33
N SER A 24 16.22 -2.28 -3.69
CA SER A 24 16.45 -1.19 -2.73
C SER A 24 16.28 0.18 -3.39
N GLU A 25 16.66 0.31 -4.66
CA GLU A 25 16.54 1.53 -5.46
C GLU A 25 15.08 1.85 -5.74
N LYS A 26 14.27 0.86 -6.10
CA LYS A 26 12.84 1.04 -6.35
C LYS A 26 12.09 1.44 -5.08
N ILE A 27 12.42 0.84 -3.95
CA ILE A 27 11.87 1.23 -2.64
C ILE A 27 12.31 2.65 -2.26
N LYS A 28 13.59 3.00 -2.46
CA LYS A 28 14.10 4.34 -2.20
C LYS A 28 13.37 5.40 -3.03
N ALA A 29 13.24 5.19 -4.34
CA ALA A 29 12.54 6.11 -5.24
C ALA A 29 11.07 6.28 -4.86
N ALA A 30 10.37 5.20 -4.50
CA ALA A 30 9.00 5.28 -4.03
C ALA A 30 8.86 6.03 -2.69
N ARG A 31 9.80 5.84 -1.76
CA ARG A 31 9.84 6.57 -0.50
C ARG A 31 10.05 8.07 -0.70
N GLU A 32 10.99 8.44 -1.56
CA GLU A 32 11.27 9.84 -1.92
C GLU A 32 10.08 10.45 -2.65
N GLY A 33 9.48 9.74 -3.61
CA GLY A 33 8.26 10.16 -4.29
C GLY A 33 7.08 10.36 -3.33
N LEU A 34 6.90 9.47 -2.34
CA LEU A 34 5.89 9.67 -1.31
C LEU A 34 6.18 10.90 -0.45
N TRP A 35 7.44 11.17 -0.14
CA TRP A 35 7.82 12.36 0.62
C TRP A 35 7.45 13.65 -0.11
N GLU A 36 7.66 13.70 -1.44
CA GLU A 36 7.19 14.81 -2.27
C GLU A 36 5.67 14.97 -2.23
N VAL A 37 4.93 13.86 -2.35
CA VAL A 37 3.46 13.88 -2.24
C VAL A 37 3.00 14.35 -0.86
N ILE A 38 3.69 13.99 0.22
CA ILE A 38 3.41 14.50 1.57
C ILE A 38 3.54 16.03 1.62
N HIS A 39 4.54 16.60 0.93
CA HIS A 39 4.78 18.05 0.85
C HIS A 39 3.96 18.77 -0.23
N CYS A 40 2.95 18.09 -0.79
CA CYS A 40 2.08 18.61 -1.85
C CYS A 40 2.80 18.91 -3.18
N ASN A 41 3.93 18.24 -3.43
CA ASN A 41 4.63 18.28 -4.71
C ASN A 41 4.18 17.09 -5.57
N TYR A 42 3.26 17.34 -6.50
CA TYR A 42 2.67 16.31 -7.36
C TYR A 42 3.30 16.33 -8.75
N GLU A 43 4.31 15.47 -8.97
CA GLU A 43 5.08 15.39 -10.22
C GLU A 43 4.21 15.16 -11.46
N THR A 44 3.14 14.37 -11.32
CA THR A 44 2.18 14.07 -12.41
C THR A 44 1.18 15.20 -12.68
N GLY A 45 1.10 16.21 -11.81
CA GLY A 45 0.05 17.22 -11.80
C GLY A 45 -1.32 16.73 -11.32
N VAL A 46 -1.42 15.50 -10.80
CA VAL A 46 -2.67 14.92 -10.28
C VAL A 46 -2.68 14.98 -8.75
N ASP A 47 -3.72 15.60 -8.19
CA ASP A 47 -3.96 15.64 -6.75
C ASP A 47 -4.34 14.24 -6.21
N PRO A 48 -4.02 13.92 -4.95
CA PRO A 48 -4.49 12.69 -4.31
C PRO A 48 -6.01 12.71 -4.13
N GLU A 49 -6.62 11.54 -4.03
CA GLU A 49 -8.08 11.43 -3.87
C GLU A 49 -8.56 12.04 -2.55
N SER A 50 -7.80 11.86 -1.48
CA SER A 50 -8.08 12.43 -0.17
C SER A 50 -6.80 12.56 0.66
N ARG A 51 -6.77 13.55 1.53
CA ARG A 51 -5.69 13.77 2.49
C ARG A 51 -6.31 13.95 3.88
N PHE A 52 -5.75 13.28 4.87
CA PHE A 52 -6.16 13.41 6.27
C PHE A 52 -5.08 14.10 7.12
N TRP A 53 -4.11 14.72 6.45
CA TRP A 53 -3.04 15.51 7.02
C TRP A 53 -2.47 16.43 5.92
N ASN A 54 -2.15 17.67 6.27
CA ASN A 54 -1.55 18.68 5.40
C ASN A 54 -0.32 19.32 6.05
N PRO A 55 0.62 19.87 5.24
CA PRO A 55 1.70 20.69 5.77
C PRO A 55 1.16 21.81 6.67
N GLY A 56 1.64 21.84 7.92
CA GLY A 56 1.15 22.76 8.96
C GLY A 56 0.33 22.08 10.06
N ASP A 57 -0.21 20.88 9.79
CA ASP A 57 -0.83 20.04 10.82
C ASP A 57 0.21 19.50 11.81
N ASN A 58 -0.23 18.89 12.90
CA ASN A 58 0.65 18.33 13.93
C ASN A 58 1.66 17.34 13.29
N PRO A 59 2.98 17.62 13.38
CA PRO A 59 4.01 16.80 12.74
C PRO A 59 4.18 15.41 13.38
N LYS A 60 3.53 15.15 14.52
CA LYS A 60 3.53 13.84 15.19
C LYS A 60 2.34 12.96 14.81
N SER A 61 1.32 13.53 14.16
CA SER A 61 0.14 12.78 13.74
C SER A 61 0.45 11.83 12.59
N ILE A 62 -0.28 10.73 12.54
CA ILE A 62 -0.22 9.81 11.40
C ILE A 62 -0.65 10.52 10.12
N ILE A 63 0.17 10.43 9.08
CA ILE A 63 -0.13 11.00 7.78
C ILE A 63 -0.81 9.92 6.95
N LYS A 64 -2.03 10.21 6.47
CA LYS A 64 -2.76 9.34 5.56
C LYS A 64 -3.15 10.10 4.29
N ILE A 65 -2.83 9.51 3.15
CA ILE A 65 -3.13 10.06 1.83
C ILE A 65 -3.67 8.93 0.96
N ASP A 66 -4.83 9.14 0.35
CA ASP A 66 -5.49 8.19 -0.53
C ASP A 66 -5.09 8.42 -1.99
N LYS A 67 -4.86 7.31 -2.69
CA LYS A 67 -4.35 7.23 -4.07
C LYS A 67 -3.10 8.09 -4.38
N PRO A 68 -2.07 8.13 -3.50
CA PRO A 68 -0.85 8.90 -3.74
C PRO A 68 -0.06 8.39 -4.95
N HIS A 69 -0.30 7.16 -5.40
CA HIS A 69 0.31 6.58 -6.60
C HIS A 69 -0.10 7.29 -7.89
N LEU A 70 -1.19 8.05 -7.89
CA LEU A 70 -1.56 8.87 -9.04
C LEU A 70 -0.74 10.16 -9.09
N CYS A 71 -0.19 10.62 -7.96
CA CYS A 71 0.49 11.89 -7.83
C CYS A 71 1.96 11.83 -8.28
N ASN A 72 2.59 10.64 -8.27
CA ASN A 72 4.01 10.46 -8.51
C ASN A 72 4.30 9.15 -9.27
N THR A 73 5.10 9.24 -10.34
CA THR A 73 5.41 8.11 -11.23
C THR A 73 6.12 6.96 -10.53
N ALA A 74 7.02 7.23 -9.57
CA ALA A 74 7.72 6.15 -8.85
C ALA A 74 6.76 5.32 -7.98
N LEU A 75 5.74 5.96 -7.39
CA LEU A 75 4.68 5.27 -6.67
C LEU A 75 3.77 4.48 -7.61
N PHE A 76 3.40 5.07 -8.76
CA PHE A 76 2.63 4.39 -9.79
C PHE A 76 3.34 3.10 -10.27
N ASP A 77 4.62 3.20 -10.59
CA ASP A 77 5.45 2.09 -11.06
C ASP A 77 5.67 1.01 -10.00
N LEU A 78 5.70 1.38 -8.71
CA LEU A 78 5.75 0.43 -7.60
C LEU A 78 4.45 -0.37 -7.50
N ILE A 79 3.30 0.31 -7.47
CA ILE A 79 1.98 -0.34 -7.27
C ILE A 79 1.59 -1.19 -8.47
N THR A 80 1.94 -0.75 -9.69
CA THR A 80 1.60 -1.44 -10.94
C THR A 80 2.68 -2.41 -11.43
N ASP A 81 3.70 -2.69 -10.61
CA ASP A 81 4.79 -3.58 -10.98
C ASP A 81 4.29 -4.97 -11.42
N LYS A 82 4.75 -5.42 -12.59
CA LYS A 82 4.27 -6.68 -13.18
C LYS A 82 4.72 -7.91 -12.39
N SER A 83 5.90 -7.89 -11.78
CA SER A 83 6.38 -8.99 -10.94
C SER A 83 5.57 -9.09 -9.66
N PHE A 84 5.23 -7.94 -9.07
CA PHE A 84 4.35 -7.85 -7.91
C PHE A 84 2.95 -8.40 -8.22
N GLY A 85 2.33 -7.95 -9.31
CA GLY A 85 1.02 -8.45 -9.74
C GLY A 85 1.00 -9.96 -10.02
N ARG A 86 2.09 -10.51 -10.60
CA ARG A 86 2.22 -11.98 -10.80
C ARG A 86 2.32 -12.74 -9.49
N GLU A 87 3.07 -12.21 -8.52
CA GLU A 87 3.20 -12.84 -7.21
C GLU A 87 1.86 -12.85 -6.46
N LEU A 88 1.16 -11.73 -6.45
CA LEU A 88 -0.18 -11.66 -5.86
C LEU A 88 -1.16 -12.61 -6.55
N ALA A 89 -1.13 -12.70 -7.90
CA ALA A 89 -1.95 -13.64 -8.66
C ALA A 89 -1.62 -15.10 -8.31
N ARG A 90 -0.33 -15.44 -8.17
CA ARG A 90 0.13 -16.78 -7.81
C ARG A 90 -0.40 -17.18 -6.43
N VAL A 91 -0.22 -16.34 -5.42
CA VAL A 91 -0.58 -16.66 -4.03
C VAL A 91 -2.09 -16.75 -3.86
N THR A 92 -2.84 -15.80 -4.45
CA THR A 92 -4.32 -15.80 -4.39
C THR A 92 -4.99 -16.82 -5.31
N GLY A 93 -4.28 -17.31 -6.33
CA GLY A 93 -4.90 -18.08 -7.42
C GLY A 93 -5.75 -17.24 -8.37
N ALA A 94 -5.69 -15.91 -8.27
CA ALA A 94 -6.44 -15.02 -9.16
C ALA A 94 -5.88 -15.06 -10.59
N ARG A 95 -6.79 -15.00 -11.57
CA ARG A 95 -6.41 -14.86 -12.99
C ARG A 95 -5.83 -13.48 -13.32
N ARG A 96 -6.22 -12.46 -12.56
CA ARG A 96 -5.82 -11.06 -12.75
C ARG A 96 -5.83 -10.36 -11.40
N ILE A 97 -4.84 -9.50 -11.19
CA ILE A 97 -4.81 -8.53 -10.10
C ILE A 97 -5.09 -7.15 -10.69
N GLN A 98 -5.93 -6.39 -10.01
CA GLN A 98 -6.23 -5.00 -10.34
C GLN A 98 -6.04 -4.16 -9.09
N ALA A 99 -5.18 -3.14 -9.18
CA ALA A 99 -5.11 -2.12 -8.15
C ALA A 99 -6.43 -1.34 -8.16
N TRP A 100 -7.17 -1.37 -7.05
CA TRP A 100 -8.43 -0.64 -6.88
C TRP A 100 -8.22 0.66 -6.10
N HIS A 101 -7.44 0.56 -5.02
CA HIS A 101 -7.15 1.66 -4.12
C HIS A 101 -5.73 1.49 -3.55
N SER A 102 -5.16 2.58 -3.08
CA SER A 102 -3.93 2.58 -2.29
C SER A 102 -4.02 3.68 -1.24
N GLN A 103 -3.49 3.45 -0.06
CA GLN A 103 -3.35 4.49 0.97
C GLN A 103 -1.90 4.54 1.41
N ALA A 104 -1.29 5.72 1.37
CA ALA A 104 -0.05 5.95 2.10
C ALA A 104 -0.36 6.12 3.57
N VAL A 105 0.45 5.47 4.40
CA VAL A 105 0.43 5.62 5.85
C VAL A 105 1.86 5.91 6.29
N TRP A 106 2.12 7.13 6.75
CA TRP A 106 3.42 7.53 7.28
C TRP A 106 3.26 7.83 8.77
N LYS A 107 4.09 7.18 9.59
CA LYS A 107 4.08 7.31 11.05
C LYS A 107 5.34 8.05 11.50
N PRO A 108 5.23 9.34 11.86
CA PRO A 108 6.37 10.09 12.39
C PRO A 108 6.89 9.47 13.70
N SER A 109 8.19 9.60 13.94
CA SER A 109 8.80 9.20 15.20
C SER A 109 8.18 9.94 16.39
N GLY A 110 7.89 9.21 17.48
CA GLY A 110 7.39 9.82 18.72
C GLY A 110 5.89 10.15 18.74
N GLY A 111 5.09 9.57 17.84
CA GLY A 111 3.63 9.74 17.80
C GLY A 111 2.83 9.00 18.90
N GLY A 112 3.46 8.10 19.66
CA GLY A 112 2.79 7.38 20.77
C GLY A 112 1.50 6.68 20.34
N GLU A 113 0.45 6.77 21.16
CA GLU A 113 -0.86 6.18 20.88
C GLU A 113 -1.59 6.83 19.68
N GLU A 114 -1.33 8.10 19.37
CA GLU A 114 -1.94 8.81 18.23
C GLU A 114 -1.48 8.26 16.87
N GLY A 115 -0.39 7.47 16.85
CA GLY A 115 0.09 6.74 15.68
C GLY A 115 -0.54 5.36 15.49
N ASN A 116 -1.41 4.91 16.39
CA ASN A 116 -1.99 3.58 16.34
C ASN A 116 -3.17 3.49 15.34
N ALA A 117 -3.20 2.40 14.58
CA ALA A 117 -4.39 2.01 13.84
C ALA A 117 -5.18 1.03 14.72
N GLY A 118 -6.44 1.34 15.03
CA GLY A 118 -7.31 0.43 15.78
C GLY A 118 -7.55 -0.88 15.02
N TRP A 119 -7.95 -1.94 15.72
CA TRP A 119 -8.26 -3.23 15.09
C TRP A 119 -9.44 -3.11 14.12
N HIS A 120 -9.26 -3.57 12.88
CA HIS A 120 -10.30 -3.57 11.85
C HIS A 120 -10.03 -4.62 10.76
N ARG A 121 -11.01 -4.82 9.88
CA ARG A 121 -10.87 -5.57 8.62
C ARG A 121 -11.29 -4.68 7.47
N ASP A 122 -10.42 -4.48 6.48
CA ASP A 122 -10.68 -3.54 5.37
C ASP A 122 -12.01 -3.80 4.65
N ILE A 123 -12.37 -5.07 4.45
CA ILE A 123 -13.58 -5.45 3.72
C ILE A 123 -14.88 -4.90 4.33
N GLN A 124 -14.88 -4.55 5.62
CA GLN A 124 -16.05 -3.94 6.26
C GLN A 124 -16.35 -2.53 5.71
N TYR A 125 -15.34 -1.86 5.16
CA TYR A 125 -15.47 -0.55 4.52
C TYR A 125 -15.76 -0.65 3.01
N TRP A 126 -15.66 -1.85 2.44
CA TRP A 126 -15.80 -2.08 0.99
C TRP A 126 -16.92 -3.10 0.67
N PRO A 127 -18.20 -2.79 1.01
CA PRO A 127 -19.31 -3.75 0.93
C PRO A 127 -19.72 -4.16 -0.50
N PHE A 128 -19.13 -3.52 -1.51
CA PHE A 128 -19.37 -3.80 -2.93
C PHE A 128 -18.51 -4.95 -3.48
N TRP A 129 -17.48 -5.39 -2.76
CA TRP A 129 -16.68 -6.55 -3.14
C TRP A 129 -17.06 -7.80 -2.34
N LYS A 130 -16.94 -8.98 -2.96
CA LYS A 130 -16.99 -10.25 -2.23
C LYS A 130 -15.73 -10.39 -1.39
N HIS A 131 -15.86 -11.01 -0.21
CA HIS A 131 -14.73 -11.17 0.74
C HIS A 131 -13.49 -11.82 0.12
N GLU A 132 -13.66 -12.84 -0.73
CA GLU A 132 -12.58 -13.54 -1.42
C GLU A 132 -11.96 -12.75 -2.58
N GLY A 133 -12.60 -11.64 -2.99
CA GLY A 133 -12.18 -10.82 -4.13
C GLY A 133 -11.27 -9.65 -3.76
N VAL A 134 -10.97 -9.44 -2.47
CA VAL A 134 -10.17 -8.32 -1.99
C VAL A 134 -8.98 -8.83 -1.19
N LEU A 135 -7.81 -8.31 -1.50
CA LEU A 135 -6.58 -8.52 -0.76
C LEU A 135 -5.89 -7.16 -0.58
N THR A 136 -5.45 -6.88 0.65
CA THR A 136 -4.57 -5.75 0.93
C THR A 136 -3.12 -6.23 0.88
N ALA A 137 -2.31 -5.62 0.01
CA ALA A 137 -0.88 -5.86 -0.04
C ALA A 137 -0.15 -4.67 0.62
N TRP A 138 0.51 -4.93 1.75
CA TRP A 138 1.21 -3.90 2.52
C TRP A 138 2.68 -3.82 2.11
N ILE A 139 3.11 -2.69 1.55
CA ILE A 139 4.49 -2.49 1.08
C ILE A 139 5.24 -1.60 2.07
N ALA A 140 6.22 -2.17 2.76
CA ALA A 140 7.12 -1.41 3.62
C ALA A 140 8.08 -0.56 2.78
N LEU A 141 8.14 0.75 3.06
CA LEU A 141 9.12 1.67 2.44
C LEU A 141 10.32 1.99 3.35
N THR A 142 10.29 1.53 4.61
CA THR A 142 11.29 1.75 5.65
C THR A 142 11.37 0.56 6.58
#